data_AF-A0A923ICT3-F1
#
_entry.id   AF-A0A923ICT3-F1
#
_cell.length_a   1.000
_cell.length_b   1.000
_cell.length_c   1.000
_cell.angle_alpha   90.00
_cell.angle_beta   90.00
_cell.angle_gamma   90.00
#
_symmetry.space_group_name_H-M   'P 1'
#
loop_
_entity.id
_entity.type
_entity.pdbx_description
1 polymer ?
#
loop_
_entity_poly.entity_id
_entity_poly.type
_entity_poly.pdbx_seq_one_letter_code
_entity_poly.pdbx_strand_id
1 'polypeptide(L)'
;MLWKLEGYNTWMFIAKDGESLQFYAPFGDGNATLKKVNTWNQTRRYSRSYLDDEGDPRLELDLDMAGGVTVARIKDFFLTCRVSFTAWTAEVVQ
;
A
#
# COMPACT_ATOMS: atom_id res chain seq x y z
N MET A 1 -12.02 -4.44 3.77
CA MET A 1 -12.81 -4.31 2.53
C MET A 1 -11.95 -4.72 1.35
N LEU A 2 -12.44 -5.60 0.47
CA LEU A 2 -11.73 -5.92 -0.78
C LEU A 2 -11.84 -4.74 -1.74
N TRP A 3 -10.72 -4.30 -2.28
CA TRP A 3 -10.64 -3.28 -3.32
C TRP A 3 -9.86 -3.86 -4.51
N LYS A 4 -10.53 -3.99 -5.66
CA LYS A 4 -9.85 -4.41 -6.89
C LYS A 4 -9.17 -3.22 -7.56
N LEU A 5 -7.87 -3.33 -7.78
CA LEU A 5 -7.05 -2.34 -8.48
C LEU A 5 -6.29 -3.01 -9.62
N GLU A 6 -6.52 -2.55 -10.85
CA GLU A 6 -5.85 -3.06 -12.06
C GLU A 6 -5.89 -4.60 -12.20
N GLY A 7 -7.00 -5.22 -11.78
CA GLY A 7 -7.20 -6.67 -11.81
C GLY A 7 -6.70 -7.43 -10.57
N TYR A 8 -5.95 -6.78 -9.68
CA TYR A 8 -5.42 -7.38 -8.47
C TYR A 8 -6.32 -7.17 -7.25
N ASN A 9 -6.29 -8.12 -6.33
CA ASN A 9 -6.97 -8.03 -5.05
C ASN A 9 -6.11 -7.24 -4.06
N THR A 10 -6.63 -6.10 -3.60
CA THR A 10 -6.04 -5.31 -2.52
C THR A 10 -7.07 -5.13 -1.41
N TRP A 11 -6.63 -4.69 -0.25
CA TRP A 11 -7.47 -4.57 0.94
C TRP A 11 -7.39 -3.16 1.51
N MET A 12 -8.54 -2.67 1.97
CA MET A 12 -8.66 -1.49 2.81
C MET A 12 -9.15 -1.94 4.18
N PHE A 13 -8.34 -1.75 5.21
CA PHE A 13 -8.73 -1.94 6.60
C PHE A 13 -9.12 -0.61 7.21
N ILE A 14 -10.11 -0.66 8.09
CA ILE A 14 -10.55 0.48 8.89
C ILE A 14 -10.37 0.03 10.33
N ALA A 15 -9.63 0.79 11.14
CA ALA A 15 -9.47 0.48 12.54
C ALA A 15 -10.82 0.51 13.26
N LYS A 16 -10.91 -0.23 14.37
CA LYS A 16 -12.18 -0.38 15.12
C LYS A 16 -12.68 0.93 15.71
N ASP A 17 -11.77 1.84 16.06
CA ASP A 17 -12.06 3.20 16.53
C ASP A 17 -12.50 4.14 15.40
N GLY A 18 -12.33 3.74 14.14
CA GLY A 18 -12.63 4.56 12.97
C GLY A 18 -11.62 5.68 12.73
N GLU A 19 -10.48 5.68 13.43
CA GLU A 19 -9.48 6.76 13.37
C GLU A 19 -8.30 6.45 12.46
N SER A 20 -8.27 5.28 11.82
CA SER A 20 -7.24 4.99 10.81
C SER A 20 -7.73 4.10 9.67
N LEU A 21 -7.13 4.33 8.51
CA LEU A 21 -7.25 3.48 7.32
C LEU A 21 -5.89 2.86 7.02
N GLN A 22 -5.92 1.60 6.57
CA GLN A 22 -4.74 0.96 6.00
C GLN A 22 -5.10 0.38 4.63
N PHE A 23 -4.36 0.78 3.61
CA PHE A 23 -4.30 0.08 2.34
C PHE A 23 -3.23 -0.99 2.39
N TYR A 24 -3.57 -2.20 1.94
CA TYR A 24 -2.71 -3.37 1.95
C TYR A 24 -2.81 -4.10 0.62
N ALA A 25 -1.69 -4.28 -0.07
CA ALA A 25 -1.62 -5.07 -1.30
C ALA A 25 -0.63 -6.22 -1.12
N PRO A 26 -1.13 -7.47 -0.98
CA PRO A 26 -0.30 -8.66 -1.04
C PRO A 26 -0.06 -9.06 -2.49
N PHE A 27 1.12 -9.61 -2.78
CA PHE A 27 1.43 -10.16 -4.09
C PHE A 27 2.29 -11.41 -3.88
N GLY A 28 1.85 -12.56 -4.40
CA GLY A 28 2.51 -13.86 -4.20
C GLY A 28 3.35 -14.34 -5.38
N ASP A 29 3.31 -13.62 -6.50
CA ASP A 29 4.03 -13.96 -7.72
C ASP A 29 4.92 -12.78 -8.13
N GLY A 30 6.21 -13.01 -8.39
CA GLY A 30 7.08 -11.94 -8.88
C GLY A 30 8.57 -12.21 -8.66
N ASN A 31 9.39 -11.20 -8.97
CA ASN A 31 10.85 -11.23 -8.79
C ASN A 31 11.32 -10.23 -7.72
N ALA A 32 10.45 -9.92 -6.76
CA ALA A 32 10.76 -8.99 -5.70
C ALA A 32 11.99 -9.46 -4.91
N THR A 33 12.81 -8.51 -4.47
CA THR A 33 14.00 -8.78 -3.67
C THR A 33 14.11 -7.78 -2.55
N LEU A 34 14.88 -8.12 -1.51
CA LEU A 34 15.21 -7.18 -0.43
C LEU A 34 15.81 -5.87 -0.97
N LYS A 35 16.58 -5.94 -2.06
CA LYS A 35 17.12 -4.73 -2.72
C LYS A 35 15.99 -3.87 -3.30
N LYS A 36 15.05 -4.44 -4.03
CA LYS A 36 13.92 -3.71 -4.63
C LYS A 36 13.04 -3.04 -3.56
N VAL A 37 12.65 -3.77 -2.51
CA VAL A 37 11.82 -3.20 -1.42
C VAL A 37 12.58 -2.15 -0.61
N ASN A 38 13.89 -2.33 -0.40
CA ASN A 38 14.71 -1.29 0.26
C ASN A 38 14.84 -0.03 -0.60
N THR A 39 15.08 -0.18 -1.90
CA THR A 39 15.11 0.97 -2.83
C THR A 39 13.76 1.69 -2.87
N TRP A 40 12.65 0.94 -2.86
CA TRP A 40 11.31 1.53 -2.74
C TRP A 40 11.19 2.40 -1.48
N ASN A 41 11.52 1.85 -0.31
CA ASN A 41 11.43 2.57 0.96
C ASN A 41 12.41 3.76 1.05
N GLN A 42 13.56 3.70 0.37
CA GLN A 42 14.51 4.82 0.32
C GLN A 42 14.03 5.96 -0.58
N THR A 43 13.22 5.66 -1.60
CA THR A 43 12.85 6.62 -2.67
C THR A 43 11.38 7.02 -2.65
N ARG A 44 10.56 6.43 -1.77
CA ARG A 44 9.13 6.72 -1.62
C ARG A 44 8.82 7.08 -0.17
N ARG A 45 7.96 8.08 0.01
CA ARG A 45 7.67 8.67 1.33
C ARG A 45 6.39 8.14 1.98
N TYR A 46 5.37 7.82 1.18
CA TYR A 46 3.99 7.63 1.66
C TYR A 46 3.52 6.18 1.69
N SER A 47 4.41 5.25 1.34
CA SER A 47 4.12 3.83 1.31
C SER A 47 5.35 3.04 1.72
N ARG A 48 5.15 1.93 2.42
CA ARG A 48 6.22 1.00 2.76
C ARG A 48 6.06 -0.30 2.00
N SER A 49 7.17 -0.93 1.69
CA SER A 49 7.21 -2.28 1.14
C SER A 49 8.20 -3.16 1.88
N TYR A 50 7.87 -4.43 2.00
CA TYR A 50 8.71 -5.45 2.63
C TYR A 50 8.39 -6.81 1.99
N LEU A 51 9.28 -7.78 2.19
CA LEU A 51 8.97 -9.18 1.93
C LEU A 51 8.44 -9.77 3.24
N ASP A 52 7.43 -10.61 3.18
CA ASP A 52 6.99 -11.38 4.34
C ASP A 52 7.86 -12.64 4.55
N ASP A 53 7.43 -13.51 5.47
CA ASP A 53 8.16 -14.71 5.85
C ASP A 53 8.28 -15.74 4.72
N GLU A 54 7.46 -15.64 3.68
CA GLU A 54 7.46 -16.50 2.49
C GLU A 54 8.29 -15.89 1.35
N GLY A 55 8.82 -14.67 1.55
CA GLY A 55 9.58 -13.93 0.54
C GLY A 55 8.69 -13.12 -0.40
N ASP A 56 7.40 -13.02 -0.11
CA ASP A 56 6.44 -12.38 -0.98
C ASP A 56 6.33 -10.88 -0.68
N PRO A 57 6.31 -10.01 -1.70
CA PRO A 57 6.29 -8.58 -1.49
C PRO A 57 4.92 -8.09 -0.99
N ARG A 58 4.95 -7.14 -0.05
CA ARG A 58 3.80 -6.43 0.51
C ARG A 58 3.95 -4.94 0.25
N LEU A 59 2.85 -4.25 0.00
CA LEU A 59 2.77 -2.79 -0.05
C LEU A 59 1.71 -2.32 0.94
N GLU A 60 2.08 -1.34 1.77
CA GLU A 60 1.19 -0.76 2.76
C GLU A 60 1.23 0.76 2.75
N LEU A 61 0.06 1.36 2.96
CA LEU A 61 -0.12 2.79 3.19
C LEU A 61 -1.12 2.98 4.32
N ASP A 62 -0.80 3.90 5.23
CA ASP A 62 -1.65 4.23 6.38
C ASP A 62 -2.13 5.68 6.30
N LEU A 63 -3.36 5.93 6.73
CA LEU A 63 -3.90 7.25 6.97
C LEU A 63 -4.38 7.31 8.42
N ASP A 64 -3.67 8.08 9.23
CA ASP A 64 -4.16 8.54 10.53
C ASP A 64 -5.23 9.63 10.31
N MET A 65 -6.38 9.45 10.96
CA MET A 65 -7.53 10.33 10.93
C MET A 65 -7.87 10.89 12.31
N ALA A 66 -7.11 10.55 13.35
CA ALA A 66 -7.27 11.08 14.70
C ALA A 66 -7.16 12.61 14.69
N GLY A 67 -8.01 13.29 15.48
CA GLY A 67 -8.10 14.75 15.48
C GLY A 67 -8.85 15.35 14.28
N GLY A 68 -9.32 14.51 13.35
CA GLY A 68 -10.20 14.88 12.26
C GLY A 68 -9.48 15.08 10.92
N VAL A 69 -10.16 14.66 9.85
CA VAL A 69 -9.70 14.81 8.46
C VAL A 69 -10.83 15.33 7.59
N THR A 70 -10.47 15.95 6.46
CA THR A 70 -11.47 16.34 5.46
C THR A 70 -11.80 15.16 4.54
N VAL A 71 -13.01 15.17 3.98
CA VAL A 71 -13.38 14.21 2.92
C VAL A 71 -12.42 14.29 1.73
N ALA A 72 -11.91 15.49 1.41
CA ALA A 72 -10.92 15.68 0.36
C ALA A 72 -9.62 14.92 0.65
N ARG A 73 -9.15 14.92 1.92
CA ARG A 73 -7.95 14.19 2.33
C ARG A 73 -8.14 12.67 2.20
N ILE A 74 -9.31 12.16 2.55
CA ILE A 74 -9.63 10.72 2.40
C ILE A 74 -9.64 10.33 0.91
N LYS A 75 -10.25 11.15 0.03
CA LYS A 75 -10.22 10.92 -1.43
C LYS A 75 -8.80 10.92 -1.99
N ASP A 76 -7.98 11.88 -1.57
CA ASP A 76 -6.58 12.00 -1.96
C ASP A 76 -5.73 10.81 -1.49
N PHE A 77 -6.02 10.27 -0.31
CA PHE A 77 -5.40 9.02 0.16
C PHE A 77 -5.70 7.84 -0.76
N PHE A 78 -6.94 7.67 -1.23
CA PHE A 78 -7.25 6.62 -2.21
C PHE A 78 -6.51 6.82 -3.54
N LEU A 79 -6.36 8.06 -4.01
CA LEU A 79 -5.54 8.34 -5.19
C LEU A 79 -4.06 7.97 -4.96
N THR A 80 -3.53 8.31 -3.79
CA THR A 80 -2.16 7.96 -3.38
C THR A 80 -1.97 6.44 -3.35
N CYS A 81 -2.93 5.68 -2.82
CA CYS A 81 -2.90 4.21 -2.84
C CYS A 81 -2.78 3.67 -4.26
N ARG A 82 -3.60 4.18 -5.20
CA ARG A 82 -3.55 3.76 -6.60
C ARG A 82 -2.20 4.10 -7.24
N VAL A 83 -1.70 5.32 -7.05
CA VAL A 83 -0.41 5.76 -7.60
C VAL A 83 0.75 4.90 -7.06
N SER A 84 0.81 4.70 -5.74
CA SER A 84 1.81 3.83 -5.12
C SER A 84 1.69 2.40 -5.62
N PHE A 85 0.49 1.83 -5.71
CA PHE A 85 0.30 0.46 -6.19
C PHE A 85 0.75 0.27 -7.64
N THR A 86 0.39 1.18 -8.55
CA THR A 86 0.80 1.11 -9.95
C THR A 86 2.32 1.22 -10.11
N ALA A 87 2.98 2.14 -9.42
CA ALA A 87 4.44 2.26 -9.47
C ALA A 87 5.13 1.04 -8.81
N TRP A 88 4.61 0.58 -7.68
CA TRP A 88 5.17 -0.54 -6.94
C TRP A 88 5.11 -1.85 -7.71
N THR A 89 3.99 -2.13 -8.39
CA THR A 89 3.88 -3.33 -9.23
C THR A 89 4.91 -3.33 -10.36
N ALA A 90 5.19 -2.18 -10.96
CA ALA A 90 6.20 -2.06 -12.02
C ALA A 90 7.65 -2.14 -11.52
N GLU A 91 7.95 -1.59 -10.34
CA GLU A 91 9.33 -1.46 -9.84
C GLU A 91 9.75 -2.63 -8.93
N VAL A 92 8.80 -3.20 -8.16
CA VAL A 92 9.08 -4.20 -7.14
C VAL A 92 8.65 -5.60 -7.56
N VAL A 93 7.46 -5.74 -8.13
CA VAL A 93 6.84 -7.05 -8.40
C VAL A 93 7.25 -7.63 -9.76
N GLN A 94 7.28 -6.80 -10.80
CA GLN A 94 7.68 -7.17 -12.17
C GLN A 94 9.20 -7.18 -12.38
#